data_AF-A0A7S0R6B5-F1
#
_entry.id   AF-A0A7S0R6B5-F1
#
_cell.length_a   1.000
_cell.length_b   1.000
_cell.length_c   1.000
_cell.angle_alpha   90.00
_cell.angle_beta   90.00
_cell.angle_gamma   90.00
#
_symmetry.space_group_name_H-M   'P 1'
#
loop_
_entity.id
_entity.type
_entity.pdbx_description
1 polymer ?
#
loop_
_entity_poly.entity_id
_entity_poly.type
_entity_poly.pdbx_seq_one_letter_code
_entity_poly.pdbx_strand_id
1 'polypeptide(L)'
;MSCTFEVDRNNLQSCFRSVVCDAAHVSTPVDKAAIDALSSGLPNEKGKGLSTAHFPLAVSDALSLELKMLSEQALCRVTAELMAEATAADTPIMSYTQNGTSVPCMRRLLDMGLWLSNNAVTDPGVVYTLLEQVFEGSTLSECKDVFSWVEEHTEVLNKEVLMKRGKLIMLRTSNELLRRLSKANDTAFCGRILMMLASFLPLSERSALNLASKTNTANVTKCEKDYEEDEAMEG
;
A
#
# COMPACT_ATOMS: atom_id res chain seq x y z
N MET A 1 3.37 -30.47 6.24
CA MET A 1 2.84 -29.28 5.54
C MET A 1 3.79 -28.07 5.51
N SER A 2 4.90 -28.00 6.29
CA SER A 2 5.74 -26.76 6.35
C SER A 2 6.80 -26.60 5.23
N CYS A 3 7.48 -27.67 4.80
CA CYS A 3 8.62 -27.52 3.88
C CYS A 3 8.22 -27.13 2.43
N THR A 4 7.15 -27.72 1.88
CA THR A 4 6.68 -27.40 0.52
C THR A 4 6.11 -25.99 0.42
N PHE A 5 5.28 -25.59 1.39
CA PHE A 5 4.70 -24.25 1.44
C PHE A 5 5.79 -23.15 1.52
N GLU A 6 6.82 -23.35 2.33
CA GLU A 6 7.94 -22.40 2.43
C GLU A 6 8.74 -22.32 1.13
N VAL A 7 8.99 -23.45 0.46
CA VAL A 7 9.66 -23.49 -0.85
C VAL A 7 8.84 -22.75 -1.91
N ASP A 8 7.55 -23.06 -2.01
CA ASP A 8 6.64 -22.44 -2.98
C ASP A 8 6.51 -20.93 -2.75
N ARG A 9 6.43 -20.49 -1.50
CA ARG A 9 6.47 -19.05 -1.15
C ARG A 9 7.78 -18.40 -1.59
N ASN A 10 8.92 -19.02 -1.31
CA ASN A 10 10.24 -18.46 -1.64
C ASN A 10 10.45 -18.40 -3.16
N ASN A 11 9.94 -19.38 -3.91
CA ASN A 11 9.94 -19.37 -5.37
C ASN A 11 9.09 -18.22 -5.90
N LEU A 12 7.86 -18.07 -5.40
CA LEU A 12 6.95 -17.01 -5.82
C LEU A 12 7.48 -15.61 -5.45
N GLN A 13 8.08 -15.47 -4.26
CA GLN A 13 8.80 -14.27 -3.84
C GLN A 13 9.90 -13.91 -4.84
N SER A 14 10.73 -14.88 -5.24
CA SER A 14 11.82 -14.66 -6.20
C SER A 14 11.28 -14.24 -7.58
N CYS A 15 10.19 -14.86 -8.04
CA CYS A 15 9.53 -14.48 -9.29
C CYS A 15 8.94 -13.07 -9.24
N PHE A 16 8.22 -12.72 -8.17
CA PHE A 16 7.69 -11.36 -7.97
C PHE A 16 8.81 -10.33 -7.91
N ARG A 17 9.91 -10.63 -7.20
CA ARG A 17 11.08 -9.75 -7.12
C ARG A 17 11.70 -9.50 -8.49
N SER A 18 11.88 -10.54 -9.31
CA SER A 18 12.40 -10.40 -10.68
C SER A 18 11.49 -9.52 -11.54
N VAL A 19 10.16 -9.71 -11.46
CA VAL A 19 9.19 -8.88 -12.21
C VAL A 19 9.26 -7.39 -11.88
N VAL A 20 9.52 -7.04 -10.61
CA VAL A 20 9.57 -5.65 -10.18
C VAL A 20 10.94 -5.01 -10.32
N CYS A 21 12.02 -5.80 -10.22
CA CYS A 21 13.40 -5.30 -10.20
C CYS A 21 14.18 -5.47 -11.50
N ASP A 22 13.74 -6.29 -12.46
CA ASP A 22 14.52 -6.54 -13.68
C ASP A 22 14.04 -5.70 -14.87
N ALA A 23 14.99 -5.04 -15.53
CA ALA A 23 14.73 -4.19 -16.70
C ALA A 23 14.01 -4.94 -17.84
N ALA A 24 14.25 -6.24 -17.97
CA ALA A 24 13.60 -7.10 -18.96
C ALA A 24 12.07 -7.16 -18.79
N HIS A 25 11.57 -6.93 -17.59
CA HIS A 25 10.15 -6.96 -17.28
C HIS A 25 9.50 -5.59 -17.23
N VAL A 26 10.28 -4.50 -17.13
CA VAL A 26 9.73 -3.13 -17.06
C VAL A 26 8.85 -2.78 -18.27
N SER A 27 9.25 -3.22 -19.47
CA SER A 27 8.48 -3.01 -20.70
C SER A 27 7.24 -3.92 -20.81
N THR A 28 7.17 -4.98 -20.00
CA THR A 28 6.02 -5.87 -19.97
C THR A 28 4.92 -5.25 -19.10
N PRO A 29 3.66 -5.21 -19.59
CA PRO A 29 2.51 -4.85 -18.78
C PRO A 29 2.46 -5.66 -17.47
N VAL A 30 2.16 -4.98 -16.36
CA VAL A 30 2.23 -5.56 -15.00
C VAL A 30 1.30 -6.75 -14.83
N ASP A 31 0.14 -6.72 -15.47
CA ASP A 31 -0.84 -7.80 -15.54
C ASP A 31 -0.25 -9.09 -16.14
N LYS A 32 0.40 -8.97 -17.30
CA LYS A 32 1.05 -10.10 -17.95
C LYS A 32 2.22 -10.63 -17.11
N ALA A 33 3.04 -9.71 -16.58
CA ALA A 33 4.20 -10.10 -15.77
C ALA A 33 3.79 -10.81 -14.46
N ALA A 34 2.69 -10.39 -13.83
CA ALA A 34 2.14 -11.03 -12.64
C ALA A 34 1.68 -12.48 -12.92
N ILE A 35 0.99 -12.69 -14.04
CA ILE A 35 0.54 -14.03 -14.47
C ILE A 35 1.75 -14.94 -14.76
N ASP A 36 2.75 -14.41 -15.47
CA ASP A 36 3.97 -15.16 -15.80
C ASP A 36 4.75 -15.54 -14.52
N ALA A 37 4.80 -14.65 -13.53
CA ALA A 37 5.42 -14.92 -12.22
C ALA A 37 4.67 -15.98 -11.42
N LEU A 38 3.34 -15.91 -11.35
CA LEU A 38 2.52 -16.94 -10.69
C LEU A 38 2.71 -18.31 -11.35
N SER A 39 2.71 -18.35 -12.69
CA SER A 39 2.91 -19.56 -13.47
C SER A 39 4.31 -20.16 -13.28
N SER A 40 5.32 -19.32 -13.12
CA SER A 40 6.71 -19.74 -12.96
C SER A 40 7.05 -20.15 -11.53
N GLY A 41 6.54 -19.41 -10.54
CA GLY A 41 6.78 -19.66 -9.12
C GLY A 41 6.06 -20.89 -8.59
N LEU A 42 4.99 -21.33 -9.25
CA LEU A 42 4.16 -22.47 -8.85
C LEU A 42 3.97 -23.47 -10.01
N PRO A 43 5.03 -24.21 -10.37
CA PRO A 43 5.00 -25.11 -11.52
C PRO A 43 3.94 -26.22 -11.40
N ASN A 44 3.57 -26.62 -10.18
CA ASN A 44 2.56 -27.65 -9.91
C ASN A 44 1.11 -27.15 -10.15
N GLU A 45 0.90 -25.84 -10.23
CA GLU A 45 -0.43 -25.22 -10.39
C GLU A 45 -0.70 -24.75 -11.83
N LYS A 46 0.27 -24.92 -12.75
CA LYS A 46 0.21 -24.52 -14.18
C LYS A 46 -1.03 -25.01 -14.94
N GLY A 47 -1.68 -26.08 -14.47
CA GLY A 47 -2.90 -26.65 -15.08
C GLY A 47 -4.23 -26.05 -14.60
N LYS A 48 -4.25 -25.14 -13.62
CA LYS A 48 -5.50 -24.65 -12.97
C LYS A 48 -6.02 -23.30 -13.48
N GLY A 49 -5.69 -22.93 -14.73
CA GLY A 49 -6.29 -21.75 -15.38
C GLY A 49 -5.44 -20.47 -15.39
N LEU A 50 -4.13 -20.56 -15.12
CA LEU A 50 -3.16 -19.45 -15.21
C LEU A 50 -2.80 -19.04 -16.66
N SER A 51 -3.66 -19.34 -17.66
CA SER A 51 -3.36 -19.08 -19.07
C SER A 51 -3.80 -17.69 -19.53
N THR A 52 -2.91 -17.02 -20.25
CA THR A 52 -2.86 -15.60 -20.63
C THR A 52 -3.96 -15.09 -21.57
N ALA A 53 -4.94 -15.91 -21.98
CA ALA A 53 -5.82 -15.55 -23.09
C ALA A 53 -7.07 -14.74 -22.69
N HIS A 54 -7.56 -14.86 -21.47
CA HIS A 54 -8.63 -14.06 -20.84
C HIS A 54 -8.78 -14.69 -19.46
N PHE A 55 -8.41 -14.01 -18.37
CA PHE A 55 -8.76 -14.46 -17.02
C PHE A 55 -10.26 -14.15 -16.85
N PRO A 56 -11.20 -15.11 -17.03
CA PRO A 56 -12.58 -14.82 -16.74
C PRO A 56 -12.70 -14.78 -15.22
N LEU A 57 -13.64 -13.98 -14.70
CA LEU A 57 -14.03 -13.99 -13.29
C LEU A 57 -14.25 -15.41 -12.69
N ALA A 58 -14.46 -16.42 -13.55
CA ALA A 58 -14.60 -17.83 -13.20
C ALA A 58 -13.31 -18.55 -12.69
N VAL A 59 -12.10 -18.03 -12.95
CA VAL A 59 -10.85 -18.64 -12.44
C VAL A 59 -10.57 -18.21 -10.99
N SER A 60 -11.10 -17.06 -10.55
CA SER A 60 -10.93 -16.50 -9.18
C SER A 60 -11.46 -17.42 -8.07
N ASP A 61 -12.56 -18.12 -8.32
CA ASP A 61 -13.19 -19.04 -7.37
C ASP A 61 -12.52 -20.42 -7.37
N ALA A 62 -11.72 -20.73 -8.39
CA ALA A 62 -11.00 -21.99 -8.54
C ALA A 62 -9.58 -21.97 -7.94
N LEU A 63 -9.03 -20.78 -7.64
CA LEU A 63 -7.72 -20.65 -7.00
C LEU A 63 -7.81 -21.09 -5.53
N SER A 64 -6.90 -21.96 -5.10
CA SER A 64 -6.88 -22.48 -3.74
C SER A 64 -6.63 -21.35 -2.73
N LEU A 65 -7.21 -21.47 -1.53
CA LEU A 65 -6.92 -20.55 -0.43
C LEU A 65 -5.41 -20.49 -0.13
N GLU A 66 -4.72 -21.62 -0.30
CA GLU A 66 -3.28 -21.74 -0.17
C GLU A 66 -2.53 -20.82 -1.15
N LEU A 67 -2.94 -20.75 -2.42
CA LEU A 67 -2.33 -19.86 -3.40
C LEU A 67 -2.48 -18.38 -3.02
N LYS A 68 -3.67 -17.99 -2.54
CA LYS A 68 -3.94 -16.61 -2.12
C LYS A 68 -3.03 -16.23 -0.96
N MET A 69 -2.89 -17.13 0.03
CA MET A 69 -1.99 -16.96 1.16
C MET A 69 -0.50 -16.91 0.76
N LEU A 70 -0.06 -17.79 -0.15
CA LEU A 70 1.31 -17.80 -0.66
C LEU A 70 1.65 -16.49 -1.37
N SER A 71 0.74 -16.03 -2.24
CA SER A 71 0.89 -14.79 -3.00
C SER A 71 0.95 -13.58 -2.10
N GLU A 72 0.06 -13.50 -1.11
CA GLU A 72 0.07 -12.45 -0.08
C GLU A 72 1.39 -12.43 0.68
N GLN A 73 1.84 -13.58 1.20
CA GLN A 73 3.09 -13.64 1.97
C GLN A 73 4.31 -13.29 1.11
N ALA A 74 4.34 -13.71 -0.16
CA ALA A 74 5.38 -13.35 -1.09
C ALA A 74 5.42 -11.84 -1.34
N LEU A 75 4.27 -11.20 -1.60
CA LEU A 75 4.17 -9.75 -1.80
C LEU A 75 4.63 -8.96 -0.56
N CYS A 76 4.21 -9.35 0.64
CA CYS A 76 4.64 -8.70 1.89
C CYS A 76 6.16 -8.83 2.09
N ARG A 77 6.74 -10.00 1.78
CA ARG A 77 8.20 -10.18 1.87
C ARG A 77 8.97 -9.34 0.87
N VAL A 78 8.54 -9.31 -0.39
CA VAL A 78 9.17 -8.44 -1.41
C VAL A 78 9.05 -6.97 -1.00
N THR A 79 7.91 -6.57 -0.42
CA THR A 79 7.74 -5.20 0.11
C THR A 79 8.83 -4.91 1.14
N ALA A 80 8.95 -5.72 2.18
CA ALA A 80 9.93 -5.54 3.25
C ALA A 80 11.39 -5.53 2.73
N GLU A 81 11.73 -6.39 1.78
CA GLU A 81 13.06 -6.42 1.15
C GLU A 81 13.36 -5.13 0.40
N LEU A 82 12.42 -4.65 -0.41
CA LEU A 82 12.59 -3.39 -1.13
C LEU A 82 12.73 -2.19 -0.18
N MET A 83 12.00 -2.18 0.94
CA MET A 83 12.17 -1.11 1.94
C MET A 83 13.56 -1.14 2.56
N ALA A 84 14.04 -2.34 2.92
CA ALA A 84 15.36 -2.52 3.51
C ALA A 84 16.48 -2.14 2.52
N GLU A 85 16.33 -2.50 1.25
CA GLU A 85 17.28 -2.15 0.19
C GLU A 85 17.30 -0.65 -0.11
N ALA A 86 16.13 -0.02 -0.24
CA ALA A 86 16.03 1.43 -0.46
C ALA A 86 16.67 2.21 0.70
N THR A 87 16.45 1.75 1.93
CA THR A 87 17.10 2.30 3.13
C THR A 87 18.61 2.11 3.09
N ALA A 88 19.09 0.91 2.72
CA ALA A 88 20.52 0.63 2.61
C ALA A 88 21.21 1.44 1.48
N ALA A 89 20.47 1.77 0.43
CA ALA A 89 20.93 2.60 -0.68
C ALA A 89 20.81 4.12 -0.42
N ASP A 90 20.24 4.53 0.73
CA ASP A 90 19.92 5.92 1.06
C ASP A 90 19.09 6.62 -0.03
N THR A 91 18.12 5.90 -0.59
CA THR A 91 17.21 6.40 -1.63
C THR A 91 15.76 6.34 -1.17
N PRO A 92 14.92 7.33 -1.50
CA PRO A 92 13.50 7.28 -1.17
C PRO A 92 12.82 6.02 -1.72
N ILE A 93 11.99 5.38 -0.90
CA ILE A 93 11.36 4.09 -1.21
C ILE A 93 10.57 4.07 -2.54
N MET A 94 9.90 5.18 -2.88
CA MET A 94 9.10 5.31 -4.11
C MET A 94 9.92 5.72 -5.34
N SER A 95 11.21 6.03 -5.19
CA SER A 95 12.13 6.34 -6.28
C SER A 95 13.25 5.30 -6.45
N TYR A 96 13.38 4.35 -5.52
CA TYR A 96 14.36 3.27 -5.58
C TYR A 96 14.19 2.41 -6.84
N THR A 97 15.26 2.30 -7.62
CA THR A 97 15.37 1.49 -8.84
C THR A 97 16.53 0.50 -8.71
N GLN A 98 16.43 -0.65 -9.37
CA GLN A 98 17.46 -1.69 -9.34
C GLN A 98 17.71 -2.24 -10.75
N ASN A 99 18.86 -2.86 -11.00
CA ASN A 99 19.19 -3.58 -12.25
C ASN A 99 18.90 -2.79 -13.55
N GLY A 100 19.09 -1.47 -13.53
CA GLY A 100 18.87 -0.60 -14.69
C GLY A 100 17.39 -0.36 -15.04
N THR A 101 16.46 -0.63 -14.12
CA THR A 101 15.05 -0.31 -14.33
C THR A 101 14.83 1.20 -14.37
N SER A 102 13.99 1.67 -15.30
CA SER A 102 13.54 3.07 -15.32
C SER A 102 12.36 3.33 -14.39
N VAL A 103 11.67 2.28 -13.94
CA VAL A 103 10.48 2.38 -13.09
C VAL A 103 10.85 1.97 -11.66
N PRO A 104 10.48 2.75 -10.63
CA PRO A 104 10.76 2.40 -9.25
C PRO A 104 10.15 1.05 -8.85
N CYS A 105 10.94 0.22 -8.16
CA CYS A 105 10.57 -1.15 -7.83
C CYS A 105 9.32 -1.20 -6.93
N MET A 106 9.24 -0.31 -5.94
CA MET A 106 8.09 -0.24 -5.03
C MET A 106 6.80 0.15 -5.75
N ARG A 107 6.87 1.14 -6.65
CA ARG A 107 5.70 1.56 -7.45
C ARG A 107 5.17 0.40 -8.29
N ARG A 108 6.07 -0.32 -8.96
CA ARG A 108 5.73 -1.50 -9.75
C ARG A 108 5.17 -2.64 -8.91
N LEU A 109 5.65 -2.83 -7.68
CA LEU A 109 5.12 -3.81 -6.73
C LEU A 109 3.69 -3.45 -6.30
N LEU A 110 3.42 -2.19 -6.00
CA LEU A 110 2.09 -1.71 -5.63
C LEU A 110 1.10 -1.84 -6.80
N ASP A 111 1.52 -1.52 -8.03
CA ASP A 111 0.72 -1.73 -9.24
C ASP A 111 0.36 -3.22 -9.40
N MET A 112 1.32 -4.11 -9.16
CA MET A 112 1.11 -5.56 -9.21
C MET A 112 0.17 -6.03 -8.11
N GLY A 113 0.38 -5.59 -6.87
CA GLY A 113 -0.48 -5.92 -5.72
C GLY A 113 -1.92 -5.44 -5.93
N LEU A 114 -2.10 -4.24 -6.47
CA LEU A 114 -3.42 -3.70 -6.83
C LEU A 114 -4.10 -4.56 -7.90
N TRP A 115 -3.38 -4.92 -8.95
CA TRP A 115 -3.92 -5.77 -10.01
C TRP A 115 -4.30 -7.16 -9.48
N LEU A 116 -3.45 -7.80 -8.68
CA LEU A 116 -3.70 -9.12 -8.08
C LEU A 116 -4.92 -9.10 -7.14
N SER A 117 -5.04 -8.06 -6.30
CA SER A 117 -6.20 -7.88 -5.41
C SER A 117 -7.49 -7.62 -6.20
N ASN A 118 -7.45 -6.78 -7.24
CA ASN A 118 -8.63 -6.44 -8.03
C ASN A 118 -9.14 -7.62 -8.88
N ASN A 119 -8.25 -8.56 -9.25
CA ASN A 119 -8.61 -9.78 -9.98
C ASN A 119 -8.79 -11.01 -9.08
N ALA A 120 -8.84 -10.82 -7.75
CA ALA A 120 -9.09 -11.85 -6.75
C ALA A 120 -8.09 -13.04 -6.77
N VAL A 121 -6.88 -12.79 -7.27
CA VAL A 121 -5.74 -13.72 -7.18
C VAL A 121 -5.16 -13.75 -5.75
N THR A 122 -5.26 -12.62 -5.05
CA THR A 122 -4.97 -12.48 -3.61
C THR A 122 -6.23 -12.09 -2.85
N ASP A 123 -6.16 -12.02 -1.51
CA ASP A 123 -7.24 -11.38 -0.76
C ASP A 123 -7.38 -9.90 -1.21
N PRO A 124 -8.61 -9.37 -1.34
CA PRO A 124 -8.82 -7.98 -1.74
C PRO A 124 -8.17 -6.95 -0.81
N GLY A 125 -7.90 -7.31 0.45
CA GLY A 125 -7.24 -6.46 1.44
C GLY A 125 -5.73 -6.32 1.24
N VAL A 126 -5.09 -7.20 0.47
CA VAL A 126 -3.61 -7.27 0.39
C VAL A 126 -2.99 -5.95 -0.05
N VAL A 127 -3.53 -5.28 -1.07
CA VAL A 127 -2.99 -3.98 -1.51
C VAL A 127 -2.94 -2.94 -0.38
N TYR A 128 -3.94 -2.91 0.51
CA TYR A 128 -3.94 -2.00 1.67
C TYR A 128 -2.95 -2.45 2.74
N THR A 129 -2.76 -3.75 2.92
CA THR A 129 -1.72 -4.29 3.80
C THR A 129 -0.32 -3.94 3.31
N LEU A 130 -0.09 -3.90 1.98
CA LEU A 130 1.17 -3.43 1.41
C LEU A 130 1.34 -1.92 1.64
N LEU A 131 0.31 -1.12 1.33
CA LEU A 131 0.33 0.32 1.57
C LEU A 131 0.62 0.65 3.03
N GLU A 132 0.00 -0.05 3.96
CA GLU A 132 0.26 0.11 5.39
C GLU A 132 1.72 -0.13 5.74
N GLN A 133 2.31 -1.24 5.29
CA GLN A 133 3.73 -1.53 5.54
C GLN A 133 4.63 -0.43 4.99
N VAL A 134 4.35 0.06 3.78
CA VAL A 134 5.12 1.13 3.15
C VAL A 134 4.98 2.43 3.95
N PHE A 135 3.78 2.82 4.36
CA PHE A 135 3.57 4.03 5.16
C PHE A 135 4.20 3.95 6.56
N GLU A 136 4.13 2.79 7.21
CA GLU A 136 4.75 2.55 8.52
C GLU A 136 6.28 2.57 8.44
N GLY A 137 6.85 2.04 7.35
CA GLY A 137 8.30 2.02 7.10
C GLY A 137 8.89 3.32 6.54
N SER A 138 8.06 4.24 6.05
CA SER A 138 8.49 5.47 5.39
C SER A 138 8.63 6.65 6.34
N THR A 139 9.54 7.57 6.05
CA THR A 139 9.58 8.91 6.68
C THR A 139 8.37 9.77 6.30
N LEU A 140 8.11 10.86 7.03
CA LEU A 140 6.99 11.78 6.70
C LEU A 140 7.14 12.44 5.32
N SER A 141 8.38 12.71 4.88
CA SER A 141 8.66 13.23 3.54
C SER A 141 8.27 12.22 2.46
N GLU A 142 8.68 10.96 2.62
CA GLU A 142 8.39 9.88 1.66
C GLU A 142 6.91 9.50 1.62
N CYS A 143 6.19 9.64 2.74
CA CYS A 143 4.76 9.37 2.79
C CYS A 143 3.97 10.21 1.76
N LYS A 144 4.49 11.37 1.33
CA LYS A 144 3.84 12.19 0.28
C LYS A 144 3.92 11.53 -1.09
N ASP A 145 5.03 10.86 -1.40
CA ASP A 145 5.21 10.14 -2.66
C ASP A 145 4.36 8.88 -2.69
N VAL A 146 4.33 8.15 -1.57
CA VAL A 146 3.44 6.99 -1.39
C VAL A 146 1.97 7.42 -1.54
N PHE A 147 1.59 8.54 -0.93
CA PHE A 147 0.23 9.06 -1.02
C PHE A 147 -0.14 9.54 -2.42
N SER A 148 0.82 10.07 -3.18
CA SER A 148 0.59 10.46 -4.58
C SER A 148 0.24 9.24 -5.44
N TRP A 149 0.87 8.08 -5.19
CA TRP A 149 0.47 6.82 -5.82
C TRP A 149 -0.96 6.40 -5.41
N VAL A 150 -1.34 6.58 -4.14
CA VAL A 150 -2.71 6.30 -3.68
C VAL A 150 -3.72 7.18 -4.42
N GLU A 151 -3.45 8.48 -4.54
CA GLU A 151 -4.31 9.42 -5.25
C GLU A 151 -4.51 9.00 -6.72
N GLU A 152 -3.44 8.63 -7.41
CA GLU A 152 -3.48 8.12 -8.80
C GLU A 152 -4.38 6.88 -8.97
N HIS A 153 -4.48 6.05 -7.93
CA HIS A 153 -5.21 4.77 -7.98
C HIS A 153 -6.53 4.78 -7.18
N THR A 154 -6.96 5.96 -6.72
CA THR A 154 -8.17 6.16 -5.89
C THR A 154 -9.41 5.49 -6.50
N GLU A 155 -9.60 5.60 -7.81
CA GLU A 155 -10.77 5.02 -8.50
C GLU A 155 -10.83 3.49 -8.35
N VAL A 156 -9.69 2.80 -8.48
CA VAL A 156 -9.63 1.35 -8.34
C VAL A 156 -9.69 0.96 -6.87
N LEU A 157 -8.93 1.66 -6.02
CA LEU A 157 -8.92 1.43 -4.57
C LEU A 157 -10.29 1.65 -3.94
N ASN A 158 -11.17 2.50 -4.49
CA ASN A 158 -12.49 2.73 -3.91
C ASN A 158 -13.56 1.73 -4.38
N LYS A 159 -13.21 0.75 -5.24
CA LYS A 159 -14.14 -0.30 -5.65
C LYS A 159 -14.60 -1.12 -4.44
N GLU A 160 -15.89 -1.43 -4.39
CA GLU A 160 -16.52 -2.14 -3.26
C GLU A 160 -15.81 -3.45 -2.91
N VAL A 161 -15.35 -4.20 -3.92
CA VAL A 161 -14.64 -5.48 -3.76
C VAL A 161 -13.37 -5.33 -2.91
N LEU A 162 -12.63 -4.23 -3.09
CA LEU A 162 -11.39 -3.94 -2.36
C LEU A 162 -11.69 -3.26 -1.03
N MET A 163 -12.55 -2.23 -1.05
CA MET A 163 -12.90 -1.42 0.13
C MET A 163 -13.52 -2.25 1.26
N LYS A 164 -14.30 -3.29 0.94
CA LYS A 164 -14.89 -4.17 1.96
C LYS A 164 -13.85 -4.79 2.90
N ARG A 165 -12.64 -5.07 2.41
CA ARG A 165 -11.51 -5.59 3.20
C ARG A 165 -10.53 -4.49 3.63
N GLY A 166 -10.28 -3.52 2.74
CA GLY A 166 -9.26 -2.48 2.92
C GLY A 166 -9.62 -1.32 3.84
N LYS A 167 -10.92 -1.05 4.04
CA LYS A 167 -11.40 0.14 4.73
C LYS A 167 -10.80 0.35 6.12
N LEU A 168 -10.80 -0.69 6.97
CA LEU A 168 -10.28 -0.56 8.33
C LEU A 168 -8.76 -0.35 8.36
N ILE A 169 -8.04 -0.96 7.43
CA ILE A 169 -6.60 -0.78 7.26
C ILE A 169 -6.35 0.68 6.89
N MET A 170 -7.00 1.17 5.83
CA MET A 170 -6.82 2.54 5.35
C MET A 170 -7.16 3.60 6.41
N LEU A 171 -8.21 3.38 7.20
CA LEU A 171 -8.56 4.25 8.32
C LEU A 171 -7.47 4.29 9.39
N ARG A 172 -6.97 3.12 9.80
CA ARG A 172 -5.91 3.02 10.80
C ARG A 172 -4.62 3.68 10.30
N THR A 173 -4.19 3.34 9.09
CA THR A 173 -2.98 3.89 8.47
C THR A 173 -3.08 5.42 8.34
N SER A 174 -4.21 5.94 7.86
CA SER A 174 -4.41 7.38 7.70
C SER A 174 -4.44 8.12 9.04
N ASN A 175 -5.09 7.55 10.07
CA ASN A 175 -5.10 8.14 11.41
C ASN A 175 -3.70 8.17 12.03
N GLU A 176 -2.89 7.13 11.80
CA GLU A 176 -1.50 7.12 12.26
C GLU A 176 -0.67 8.18 11.54
N LEU A 177 -0.84 8.35 10.23
CA LEU A 177 -0.18 9.41 9.47
C LEU A 177 -0.59 10.81 9.98
N LEU A 178 -1.88 11.05 10.20
CA LEU A 178 -2.37 12.33 10.76
C LEU A 178 -1.78 12.59 12.16
N ARG A 179 -1.62 11.55 13.00
CA ARG A 179 -0.96 11.67 14.30
C ARG A 179 0.51 12.08 14.15
N ARG A 180 1.25 11.47 13.22
CA ARG A 180 2.64 11.83 12.93
C ARG A 180 2.76 13.27 12.39
N LEU A 181 1.82 13.70 11.56
CA LEU A 181 1.77 15.03 10.95
C LEU A 181 1.35 16.15 11.91
N SER A 182 0.56 15.85 12.93
CA SER A 182 0.14 16.83 13.95
C SER A 182 1.31 17.54 14.64
N LYS A 183 2.50 16.93 14.64
CA LYS A 183 3.75 17.49 15.19
C LYS A 183 4.61 18.22 14.15
N ALA A 184 4.38 17.97 12.87
CA ALA A 184 5.17 18.48 11.75
C ALA A 184 4.57 19.73 11.08
N ASN A 185 3.37 20.16 11.49
CA ASN A 185 2.65 21.33 10.97
C ASN A 185 2.43 21.37 9.44
N ASP A 186 2.43 20.21 8.77
CA ASP A 186 2.13 20.11 7.34
C ASP A 186 0.62 20.02 7.09
N THR A 187 -0.05 21.18 7.17
CA THR A 187 -1.50 21.29 7.05
C THR A 187 -2.01 20.94 5.65
N ALA A 188 -1.22 21.16 4.61
CA ALA A 188 -1.57 20.82 3.24
C ALA A 188 -1.65 19.30 3.04
N PHE A 189 -0.68 18.54 3.57
CA PHE A 189 -0.72 17.09 3.46
C PHE A 189 -1.83 16.47 4.32
N CYS A 190 -2.08 17.01 5.52
CA CYS A 190 -3.25 16.63 6.33
C CYS A 190 -4.57 16.81 5.55
N GLY A 191 -4.71 17.93 4.82
CA GLY A 191 -5.87 18.20 3.97
C GLY A 191 -6.08 17.14 2.88
N ARG A 192 -5.01 16.73 2.19
CA ARG A 192 -5.05 15.65 1.18
C ARG A 192 -5.52 14.32 1.78
N ILE A 193 -4.99 13.94 2.95
CA ILE A 193 -5.39 12.72 3.66
C ILE A 193 -6.89 12.77 4.01
N LEU A 194 -7.36 13.89 4.57
CA LEU A 194 -8.76 14.06 4.95
C LEU A 194 -9.70 14.05 3.73
N MET A 195 -9.30 14.65 2.61
CA MET A 195 -10.08 14.61 1.36
C MET A 195 -10.21 13.19 0.81
N MET A 196 -9.13 12.41 0.82
CA MET A 196 -9.17 11.00 0.41
C MET A 196 -10.04 10.17 1.38
N LEU A 197 -9.91 10.34 2.69
CA LEU A 197 -10.76 9.64 3.66
C LEU A 197 -12.24 9.95 3.46
N ALA A 198 -12.59 11.21 3.16
CA ALA A 198 -13.95 11.60 2.83
C ALA A 198 -14.48 10.95 1.53
N SER A 199 -13.59 10.62 0.59
CA SER A 199 -13.95 9.90 -0.64
C SER A 199 -14.18 8.40 -0.42
N PHE A 200 -13.47 7.79 0.54
CA PHE A 200 -13.55 6.35 0.85
C PHE A 200 -14.66 6.00 1.84
N LEU A 201 -15.11 6.96 2.64
CA LEU A 201 -16.14 6.77 3.65
C LEU A 201 -17.39 7.56 3.27
N PRO A 202 -18.45 6.90 2.76
CA PRO A 202 -19.72 7.56 2.51
C PRO A 202 -20.19 8.30 3.78
N LEU A 203 -20.74 9.51 3.64
CA LEU A 203 -21.16 10.37 4.76
C LEU A 203 -22.18 9.71 5.71
N SER A 204 -22.81 8.61 5.29
CA SER A 204 -23.69 7.76 6.11
C SER A 204 -22.95 6.91 7.14
N GLU A 205 -21.62 6.86 7.09
CA GLU A 205 -20.84 6.05 7.99
C GLU A 205 -20.60 6.71 9.34
N ARG A 206 -20.97 5.98 10.40
CA ARG A 206 -20.79 6.41 11.78
C ARG A 206 -19.33 6.76 12.12
N SER A 207 -18.36 6.11 11.48
CA SER A 207 -16.91 6.36 11.64
C SER A 207 -16.42 7.65 10.99
N ALA A 208 -17.16 8.19 10.01
CA ALA A 208 -16.84 9.48 9.38
C ALA A 208 -17.40 10.67 10.19
N LEU A 209 -18.16 10.40 11.26
CA LEU A 209 -18.80 11.41 12.09
C LEU A 209 -18.04 11.57 13.42
N ASN A 210 -17.63 12.79 13.75
CA ASN A 210 -17.20 13.12 15.11
C ASN A 210 -18.44 13.29 16.01
N LEU A 211 -19.15 12.19 16.29
CA LEU A 211 -20.40 12.18 17.05
C LEU A 211 -20.26 12.72 18.47
N ALA A 212 -19.05 12.65 19.04
CA ALA A 212 -18.74 13.19 20.35
C ALA A 212 -18.45 14.70 20.31
N SER A 213 -18.30 15.28 19.11
CA SER A 213 -17.93 16.68 18.87
C SER A 213 -16.76 17.16 19.72
N LYS A 214 -15.79 16.27 20.00
CA LYS A 214 -14.60 16.61 20.78
C LYS A 214 -13.56 17.19 19.84
N THR A 215 -13.17 18.43 20.07
CA THR A 215 -12.07 19.09 19.39
C THR A 215 -10.76 18.82 20.13
N ASN A 216 -9.65 18.76 19.41
CA ASN A 216 -8.34 18.64 20.03
C ASN A 216 -7.91 20.01 20.58
N THR A 217 -7.99 20.19 21.91
CA THR A 217 -7.57 21.42 22.61
C THR A 217 -6.09 21.45 22.98
N ALA A 218 -5.34 20.37 22.73
CA ALA A 218 -3.93 20.30 23.07
C ALA A 218 -3.03 21.11 22.11
N ASN A 219 -3.54 21.47 20.92
CA ASN A 219 -2.81 22.28 19.96
C ASN A 219 -3.07 23.76 20.24
N VAL A 220 -2.34 24.33 21.22
CA VAL A 220 -2.42 25.76 21.56
C VAL A 220 -1.49 26.53 20.63
N THR A 221 -2.05 27.37 19.77
CA THR A 221 -1.27 28.33 18.96
C THR A 221 -1.09 29.60 19.78
N LYS A 222 0.10 29.81 20.34
CA LYS A 222 0.44 31.08 21.00
C LYS A 222 0.53 32.19 19.95
N CYS A 223 -0.30 33.22 20.07
CA CYS A 223 -0.24 34.39 19.22
C CYS A 223 0.68 35.44 19.86
N GLU A 224 1.26 36.34 19.07
CA GLU A 224 2.20 37.37 19.57
C GLU A 224 1.63 38.22 20.74
N LYS A 225 0.30 38.38 20.81
CA LYS A 225 -0.38 39.10 21.90
C LYS A 225 -0.32 38.39 23.26
N ASP A 226 -0.10 37.07 23.27
CA ASP A 226 -0.07 36.28 24.50
C ASP A 226 1.26 36.46 25.26
N TYR A 227 2.28 37.07 24.64
CA TYR A 227 3.56 37.39 25.29
C TYR A 227 3.50 38.71 26.09
N GLU A 228 2.69 39.68 25.65
CA GLU A 228 2.55 40.97 26.34
C GLU A 228 1.71 40.85 27.62
N GLU A 229 0.78 39.89 27.69
CA GLU A 229 -0.07 39.66 28.87
C GLU A 229 0.65 38.86 29.98
N ASP A 230 1.57 37.95 29.62
CA ASP A 230 2.37 37.19 30.60
C ASP A 230 3.45 38.08 31.27
N GLU A 231 4.10 38.99 30.52
CA GLU A 231 5.08 39.93 31.09
C GLU A 231 4.43 41.04 31.94
N ALA A 232 3.18 41.41 31.66
CA ALA A 232 2.43 42.41 32.42
C ALA A 232 1.91 41.90 33.78
N MET A 233 1.96 40.59 34.04
CA MET A 233 1.47 39.97 35.29
C MET A 233 2.59 39.68 36.31
N GLU A 234 3.87 39.86 35.96
CA GLU A 234 5.02 39.70 36.86
C GLU A 234 5.54 41.02 37.48
N GLY A 235 4.83 42.15 37.28
CA GLY A 235 5.19 43.49 37.80
C GLY A 235 4.42 43.94 39.03
#